data_AF-A0A1G7EPG7-F1
#
_entry.id   AF-A0A1G7EPG7-F1
#
_cell.length_a   1.000
_cell.length_b   1.000
_cell.length_c   1.000
_cell.angle_alpha   90.00
_cell.angle_beta   90.00
_cell.angle_gamma   90.00
#
_symmetry.space_group_name_H-M   'P 1'
#
loop_
_entity.id
_entity.type
_entity.pdbx_description
1 polymer ?
#
loop_
_entity_poly.entity_id
_entity_poly.type
_entity_poly.pdbx_seq_one_letter_code
_entity_poly.pdbx_strand_id
1 'polypeptide(L)'
;MPHYTNKVKVLSPLLAIAYSDNKGARLNYPTKAQTDLLLNGAAAARRIMRAAVAELDRVVYLRRPEGEPFTSIMNYHFGLAANRLNPMLKSNAVDKSLGLKAIGQKDRRWILNKIRMGMLSISFHLNTGVYLIDVDIGTRNIIGGVADTPGAGEEGYVVGGANNPATGKFTPHCGLLSGFKNGEIHVAFAFMQQHGYTAEAVARVIIHEASHKYWGVADYYYAHQTAGYRQLNCVEAVDNADSFAWAAVSLDQGALVHGTDSNDLHHQAALVP
;
A
#
# COMPACT_ATOMS: atom_id res chain seq x y z
N MET A 1 -0.48 -23.35 3.27
CA MET A 1 -1.72 -22.58 3.43
C MET A 1 -1.73 -22.01 4.83
N PRO A 2 -2.16 -20.76 5.01
CA PRO A 2 -2.40 -20.15 6.32
C PRO A 2 -3.24 -21.07 7.20
N HIS A 3 -2.93 -21.19 8.48
CA HIS A 3 -3.57 -22.14 9.40
C HIS A 3 -5.10 -21.93 9.58
N TYR A 4 -5.63 -20.80 9.10
CA TYR A 4 -7.02 -20.36 9.25
C TYR A 4 -7.77 -20.26 7.91
N THR A 5 -7.17 -20.66 6.79
CA THR A 5 -7.89 -20.82 5.51
C THR A 5 -7.86 -22.26 5.06
N ASN A 6 -8.91 -22.71 4.38
CA ASN A 6 -9.05 -24.08 3.90
C ASN A 6 -9.53 -24.16 2.44
N LYS A 7 -9.87 -23.02 1.85
CA LYS A 7 -10.22 -22.88 0.44
C LYS A 7 -9.29 -21.89 -0.23
N VAL A 8 -8.93 -22.20 -1.46
CA VAL A 8 -8.29 -21.28 -2.40
C VAL A 8 -9.14 -21.24 -3.66
N LYS A 9 -9.46 -20.03 -4.11
CA LYS A 9 -10.25 -19.80 -5.32
C LYS A 9 -9.50 -18.82 -6.22
N VAL A 10 -9.23 -19.25 -7.46
CA VAL A 10 -8.71 -18.36 -8.50
C VAL A 10 -9.89 -17.57 -9.07
N LEU A 11 -9.85 -16.25 -8.95
CA LEU A 11 -10.89 -15.36 -9.48
C LEU A 11 -10.53 -14.84 -10.88
N SER A 12 -9.24 -14.69 -11.17
CA SER A 12 -8.70 -14.32 -12.48
C SER A 12 -7.24 -14.78 -12.61
N PRO A 13 -6.61 -14.71 -13.79
CA PRO A 13 -5.18 -15.00 -13.94
C PRO A 13 -4.27 -14.17 -13.02
N LEU A 14 -4.74 -13.00 -12.54
CA LEU A 14 -3.98 -12.08 -11.70
C LEU A 14 -4.50 -11.99 -10.26
N LEU A 15 -5.51 -12.80 -9.89
CA LEU A 15 -6.07 -12.78 -8.54
C LEU A 15 -6.50 -14.17 -8.09
N ALA A 16 -5.88 -14.63 -7.02
CA ALA A 16 -6.37 -15.73 -6.22
C ALA A 16 -6.73 -15.24 -4.82
N ILE A 17 -7.74 -15.86 -4.21
CA ILE A 17 -8.16 -15.58 -2.84
C ILE A 17 -8.08 -16.85 -2.00
N ALA A 18 -7.82 -16.71 -0.70
CA ALA A 18 -7.92 -17.78 0.28
C ALA A 18 -8.89 -17.38 1.40
N TYR A 19 -9.69 -18.33 1.88
CA TYR A 19 -10.67 -18.09 2.93
C TYR A 19 -11.01 -19.39 3.70
N SER A 20 -11.72 -19.24 4.82
CA SER A 20 -12.30 -20.36 5.57
C SER A 20 -13.76 -20.57 5.18
N ASP A 21 -14.15 -21.77 4.79
CA ASP A 21 -15.57 -22.17 4.68
C ASP A 21 -16.05 -23.01 5.89
N ASN A 22 -15.16 -23.28 6.85
CA ASN A 22 -15.42 -24.08 8.04
C ASN A 22 -15.97 -23.22 9.18
N LYS A 23 -17.30 -23.08 9.25
CA LYS A 23 -18.14 -23.01 10.48
C LYS A 23 -19.52 -22.42 10.16
N GLY A 24 -20.49 -23.28 9.86
CA GLY A 24 -21.93 -23.11 10.17
C GLY A 24 -22.72 -21.87 9.71
N ALA A 25 -22.13 -20.81 9.14
CA ALA A 25 -22.81 -19.51 9.05
C ALA A 25 -22.96 -18.89 7.65
N ARG A 26 -22.27 -19.35 6.59
CA ARG A 26 -22.41 -18.73 5.26
C ARG A 26 -22.24 -19.71 4.10
N LEU A 27 -23.32 -20.43 3.77
CA LEU A 27 -23.45 -21.01 2.42
C LEU A 27 -23.18 -19.87 1.42
N ASN A 28 -22.20 -20.02 0.52
CA ASN A 28 -21.75 -19.03 -0.47
C ASN A 28 -20.78 -17.94 0.01
N TYR A 29 -19.86 -18.25 0.93
CA TYR A 29 -18.72 -17.37 1.24
C TYR A 29 -17.47 -17.65 0.36
N PRO A 30 -16.76 -16.61 -0.12
CA PRO A 30 -17.22 -15.23 -0.23
C PRO A 30 -18.38 -15.11 -1.21
N THR A 31 -19.27 -14.15 -0.95
CA THR A 31 -20.41 -13.87 -1.82
C THR A 31 -19.94 -13.39 -3.18
N LYS A 32 -20.81 -13.49 -4.20
CA LYS A 32 -20.50 -12.95 -5.54
C LYS A 32 -20.10 -11.47 -5.46
N ALA A 33 -20.82 -10.67 -4.67
CA ALA A 33 -20.53 -9.25 -4.49
C ALA A 33 -19.14 -9.02 -3.85
N GLN A 34 -18.72 -9.85 -2.89
CA GLN A 34 -17.36 -9.78 -2.33
C GLN A 34 -16.31 -10.12 -3.37
N THR A 35 -16.52 -11.19 -4.15
CA THR A 35 -15.55 -11.56 -5.19
C THR A 35 -15.47 -10.51 -6.30
N ASP A 36 -16.59 -9.90 -6.69
CA ASP A 36 -16.62 -8.82 -7.69
C ASP A 36 -15.88 -7.57 -7.16
N LEU A 37 -16.12 -7.20 -5.90
CA LEU A 37 -15.43 -6.07 -5.26
C LEU A 37 -13.91 -6.28 -5.22
N LEU A 38 -13.43 -7.48 -4.84
CA LEU A 38 -12.00 -7.80 -4.81
C LEU A 38 -11.38 -7.83 -6.20
N LEU A 39 -12.09 -8.38 -7.20
CA LEU A 39 -11.65 -8.37 -8.59
C LEU A 39 -11.47 -6.93 -9.11
N ASN A 40 -12.46 -6.08 -8.86
CA ASN A 40 -12.44 -4.68 -9.26
C ASN A 40 -11.35 -3.90 -8.50
N GLY A 41 -11.22 -4.11 -7.19
CA GLY A 41 -10.20 -3.48 -6.37
C GLY A 41 -8.79 -3.88 -6.78
N ALA A 42 -8.54 -5.16 -7.07
CA ALA A 42 -7.25 -5.62 -7.59
C ALA A 42 -6.95 -5.01 -8.99
N ALA A 43 -7.96 -4.87 -9.84
CA ALA A 43 -7.82 -4.21 -11.14
C ALA A 43 -7.49 -2.71 -11.00
N ALA A 44 -8.18 -2.01 -10.09
CA ALA A 44 -7.90 -0.62 -9.75
C ALA A 44 -6.49 -0.46 -9.17
N ALA A 45 -6.06 -1.32 -8.25
CA ALA A 45 -4.71 -1.26 -7.66
C ALA A 45 -3.61 -1.36 -8.72
N ARG A 46 -3.75 -2.29 -9.67
CA ARG A 46 -2.83 -2.39 -10.82
C ARG A 46 -2.81 -1.13 -11.67
N ARG A 47 -3.98 -0.57 -11.98
CA ARG A 47 -4.13 0.65 -12.78
C ARG A 47 -3.46 1.84 -12.10
N ILE A 48 -3.80 2.08 -10.83
CA ILE A 48 -3.27 3.16 -9.99
C ILE A 48 -1.75 3.07 -9.91
N MET A 49 -1.20 1.89 -9.61
CA MET A 49 0.26 1.72 -9.50
C MET A 49 0.99 1.92 -10.83
N ARG A 50 0.39 1.54 -11.97
CA ARG A 50 0.98 1.85 -13.29
C ARG A 50 1.00 3.35 -13.56
N ALA A 51 -0.08 4.07 -13.24
CA ALA A 51 -0.14 5.52 -13.40
C ALA A 51 0.89 6.22 -12.50
N ALA A 52 0.97 5.83 -11.24
CA ALA A 52 1.93 6.38 -10.29
C ALA A 52 3.40 6.15 -10.72
N VAL A 53 3.72 4.95 -11.20
CA VAL A 53 5.05 4.65 -11.75
C VAL A 53 5.33 5.49 -13.00
N ALA A 54 4.36 5.67 -13.90
CA ALA A 54 4.54 6.49 -15.09
C ALA A 54 4.86 7.96 -14.76
N GLU A 55 4.17 8.55 -13.77
CA GLU A 55 4.47 9.91 -13.31
C GLU A 55 5.86 10.02 -12.66
N LEU A 56 6.26 9.03 -11.86
CA LEU A 56 7.61 8.98 -11.30
C LEU A 56 8.68 8.77 -12.38
N ASP A 57 8.42 7.95 -13.40
CA ASP A 57 9.31 7.78 -14.55
C ASP A 57 9.49 9.09 -15.30
N ARG A 58 8.40 9.85 -15.51
CA ARG A 58 8.45 11.16 -16.16
C ARG A 58 9.42 12.11 -15.47
N VAL A 59 9.38 12.18 -14.15
CA VAL A 59 10.22 13.08 -13.35
C VAL A 59 11.63 12.53 -13.15
N VAL A 60 11.76 11.28 -12.71
CA VAL A 60 13.04 10.70 -12.27
C VAL A 60 13.86 10.18 -13.44
N TYR A 61 13.25 9.38 -14.30
CA TYR A 61 13.93 8.69 -15.39
C TYR A 61 14.08 9.59 -16.62
N LEU A 62 12.97 10.20 -17.06
CA LEU A 62 12.93 11.12 -18.20
C LEU A 62 13.34 12.55 -17.83
N ARG A 63 13.59 12.81 -16.54
CA ARG A 63 14.14 14.08 -16.03
C ARG A 63 13.27 15.30 -16.37
N ARG A 64 11.96 15.11 -16.51
CA ARG A 64 11.04 16.24 -16.70
C ARG A 64 10.93 17.04 -15.41
N PRO A 65 10.66 18.35 -15.51
CA PRO A 65 10.37 19.16 -14.35
C PRO A 65 9.21 18.60 -13.52
N GLU A 66 9.30 18.79 -12.20
CA GLU A 66 8.20 18.48 -11.29
C GLU A 66 7.07 19.48 -11.54
N GLY A 67 5.88 18.96 -11.85
CA GLY A 67 4.67 19.80 -11.89
C GLY A 67 4.24 20.17 -10.47
N GLU A 68 3.37 21.17 -10.35
CA GLU A 68 2.81 21.58 -9.05
C GLU A 68 2.10 20.40 -8.36
N PRO A 69 1.20 19.63 -9.01
CA PRO A 69 0.52 18.52 -8.34
C PRO A 69 1.51 17.46 -7.84
N PHE A 70 2.47 17.07 -8.68
CA PHE A 70 3.51 16.10 -8.31
C PHE A 70 4.31 16.58 -7.10
N THR A 71 4.75 17.84 -7.11
CA THR A 71 5.53 18.45 -6.03
C THR A 71 4.73 18.43 -4.72
N SER A 72 3.46 18.82 -4.78
CA SER A 72 2.56 18.86 -3.62
C SER A 72 2.31 17.46 -3.04
N ILE A 73 2.11 16.46 -3.89
CA ILE A 73 1.95 15.05 -3.49
C ILE A 73 3.22 14.53 -2.79
N MET A 74 4.39 14.72 -3.40
CA MET A 74 5.67 14.28 -2.84
C MET A 74 5.98 14.99 -1.51
N ASN A 75 5.66 16.27 -1.41
CA ASN A 75 5.87 17.06 -0.20
C ASN A 75 4.97 16.59 0.96
N TYR A 76 3.71 16.26 0.65
CA TYR A 76 2.73 15.82 1.63
C TYR A 76 3.00 14.39 2.12
N HIS A 77 3.01 13.40 1.21
CA HIS A 77 3.09 11.98 1.59
C HIS A 77 4.49 11.50 1.95
N PHE A 78 5.55 12.14 1.42
CA PHE A 78 6.94 11.71 1.64
C PHE A 78 7.80 12.72 2.42
N GLY A 79 7.18 13.77 2.96
CA GLY A 79 7.90 14.74 3.80
C GLY A 79 8.96 15.54 3.06
N LEU A 80 8.79 15.74 1.75
CA LEU A 80 9.74 16.45 0.90
C LEU A 80 9.51 17.97 0.82
N ALA A 81 8.69 18.55 1.70
CA ALA A 81 8.57 20.00 1.80
C ALA A 81 9.87 20.63 2.35
N ALA A 82 10.23 21.83 1.89
CA ALA A 82 11.47 22.50 2.28
C ALA A 82 11.57 22.80 3.79
N ASN A 83 10.42 22.94 4.47
CA ASN A 83 10.32 23.22 5.90
C ASN A 83 10.29 21.95 6.78
N ARG A 84 10.34 20.74 6.21
CA ARG A 84 10.37 19.49 6.99
C ARG A 84 11.81 19.04 7.20
N LEU A 85 12.12 18.63 8.43
CA LEU A 85 13.42 18.05 8.77
C LEU A 85 13.68 16.83 7.89
N ASN A 86 14.78 16.87 7.14
CA ASN A 86 15.17 15.78 6.28
C ASN A 86 16.63 15.39 6.55
N PRO A 87 16.89 14.48 7.51
CA PRO A 87 18.24 14.06 7.82
C PRO A 87 18.90 13.26 6.68
N MET A 88 18.14 12.83 5.66
CA MET A 88 18.68 12.12 4.51
C MET A 88 19.20 13.04 3.42
N LEU A 89 18.70 14.27 3.32
CA LEU A 89 18.94 15.15 2.18
C LEU A 89 20.01 16.20 2.44
N LYS A 90 21.03 16.22 1.57
CA LYS A 90 21.96 17.36 1.48
C LYS A 90 21.33 18.57 0.77
N SER A 91 20.30 18.33 -0.03
CA SER A 91 19.60 19.34 -0.83
C SER A 91 18.22 18.84 -1.18
N ASN A 92 17.20 19.66 -0.93
CA ASN A 92 15.81 19.38 -1.29
C ASN A 92 15.29 20.28 -2.43
N ALA A 93 16.19 20.90 -3.18
CA ALA A 93 15.83 21.73 -4.32
C ALA A 93 15.12 20.91 -5.41
N VAL A 94 13.93 21.39 -5.81
CA VAL A 94 13.18 20.90 -6.97
C VAL A 94 13.98 21.23 -8.24
N ASP A 95 14.06 20.29 -9.17
CA ASP A 95 14.71 20.47 -10.48
C ASP A 95 16.12 21.06 -10.46
N LYS A 96 16.89 20.68 -9.46
CA LYS A 96 18.32 21.01 -9.38
C LYS A 96 19.04 20.60 -10.68
N SER A 97 19.86 21.52 -11.20
CA SER A 97 20.64 21.31 -12.41
C SER A 97 21.61 20.14 -12.26
N LEU A 98 21.82 19.42 -13.37
CA LEU A 98 22.71 18.27 -13.41
C LEU A 98 24.16 18.73 -13.53
N GLY A 99 24.88 18.67 -12.41
CA GLY A 99 26.33 18.72 -12.41
C GLY A 99 26.92 17.33 -12.20
N LEU A 100 28.13 17.08 -12.70
CA LEU A 100 28.89 15.86 -12.39
C LEU A 100 29.01 15.62 -10.86
N LYS A 101 29.08 16.71 -10.08
CA LYS A 101 29.11 16.67 -8.61
C LYS A 101 27.80 16.21 -7.96
N ALA A 102 26.68 16.21 -8.69
CA ALA A 102 25.38 15.75 -8.18
C ALA A 102 25.25 14.22 -8.22
N ILE A 103 26.09 13.53 -9.00
CA ILE A 103 26.10 12.08 -9.07
C ILE A 103 26.50 11.53 -7.68
N GLY A 104 25.61 10.74 -7.07
CA GLY A 104 25.81 10.13 -5.76
C GLY A 104 25.47 11.02 -4.55
N GLN A 105 25.00 12.25 -4.76
CA GLN A 105 24.46 13.05 -3.65
C GLN A 105 23.08 12.51 -3.24
N LYS A 106 22.84 12.41 -1.93
CA LYS A 106 21.49 12.18 -1.39
C LYS A 106 20.72 13.49 -1.47
N ASP A 107 20.18 13.79 -2.63
CA ASP A 107 19.34 14.96 -2.90
C ASP A 107 17.88 14.54 -3.19
N ARG A 108 16.98 15.50 -3.43
CA ARG A 108 15.56 15.24 -3.73
C ARG A 108 15.39 14.15 -4.78
N ARG A 109 16.16 14.18 -5.88
CA ARG A 109 16.07 13.19 -6.96
C ARG A 109 16.49 11.80 -6.50
N TRP A 110 17.49 11.71 -5.62
CA TRP A 110 17.87 10.43 -5.00
C TRP A 110 16.70 9.82 -4.20
N ILE A 111 15.97 10.62 -3.40
CA ILE A 111 14.79 10.15 -2.67
C ILE A 111 13.65 9.79 -3.62
N LEU A 112 13.36 10.62 -4.63
CA LEU A 112 12.33 10.33 -5.63
C LEU A 112 12.63 9.01 -6.37
N ASN A 113 13.90 8.71 -6.66
CA ASN A 113 14.28 7.43 -7.23
C ASN A 113 14.06 6.27 -6.26
N LYS A 114 14.29 6.46 -4.95
CA LYS A 114 13.97 5.44 -3.94
C LYS A 114 12.46 5.15 -3.88
N ILE A 115 11.63 6.20 -3.87
CA ILE A 115 10.17 6.08 -3.92
C ILE A 115 9.73 5.36 -5.20
N ARG A 116 10.28 5.76 -6.36
CA ARG A 116 10.06 5.12 -7.65
C ARG A 116 10.38 3.62 -7.64
N MET A 117 11.52 3.22 -7.07
CA MET A 117 11.86 1.80 -6.97
C MET A 117 10.85 1.01 -6.13
N GLY A 118 10.36 1.59 -5.02
CA GLY A 118 9.31 0.97 -4.22
C GLY A 118 8.00 0.82 -5.00
N MET A 119 7.54 1.89 -5.65
CA MET A 119 6.32 1.84 -6.47
C MET A 119 6.46 0.88 -7.66
N LEU A 120 7.63 0.81 -8.29
CA LEU A 120 7.92 -0.14 -9.37
C LEU A 120 7.87 -1.59 -8.87
N SER A 121 8.46 -1.87 -7.71
CA SER A 121 8.41 -3.20 -7.09
C SER A 121 6.97 -3.64 -6.83
N ILE A 122 6.18 -2.77 -6.18
CA ILE A 122 4.76 -3.02 -5.90
C ILE A 122 4.00 -3.24 -7.22
N SER A 123 4.17 -2.35 -8.20
CA SER A 123 3.51 -2.42 -9.50
C SER A 123 3.82 -3.73 -10.23
N PHE A 124 5.10 -4.15 -10.27
CA PHE A 124 5.51 -5.40 -10.90
C PHE A 124 4.75 -6.60 -10.33
N HIS A 125 4.70 -6.72 -9.00
CA HIS A 125 4.01 -7.84 -8.35
C HIS A 125 2.50 -7.78 -8.56
N LEU A 126 1.87 -6.61 -8.37
CA LEU A 126 0.43 -6.48 -8.60
C LEU A 126 0.03 -6.83 -10.04
N ASN A 127 0.89 -6.54 -11.02
CA ASN A 127 0.63 -6.81 -12.45
C ASN A 127 1.01 -8.22 -12.91
N THR A 128 1.75 -8.98 -12.11
CA THR A 128 2.12 -10.38 -12.42
C THR A 128 1.31 -11.39 -11.61
N GLY A 129 0.63 -10.96 -10.55
CA GLY A 129 -0.38 -11.72 -9.84
C GLY A 129 -0.45 -11.35 -8.36
N VAL A 130 -1.65 -11.37 -7.79
CA VAL A 130 -1.89 -11.09 -6.37
C VAL A 130 -2.57 -12.27 -5.71
N TYR A 131 -2.16 -12.55 -4.48
CA TYR A 131 -2.80 -13.52 -3.61
C TYR A 131 -3.31 -12.85 -2.34
N LEU A 132 -4.64 -12.79 -2.20
CA LEU A 132 -5.31 -12.19 -1.07
C LEU A 132 -5.80 -13.27 -0.10
N ILE A 133 -5.63 -13.04 1.20
CA ILE A 133 -6.16 -13.90 2.25
C ILE A 133 -7.19 -13.12 3.04
N ASP A 134 -8.36 -13.72 3.19
CA ASP A 134 -9.35 -13.20 4.09
C ASP A 134 -8.91 -13.29 5.56
N VAL A 135 -9.18 -12.22 6.29
CA VAL A 135 -8.86 -12.11 7.72
C VAL A 135 -10.08 -12.20 8.62
N ASP A 136 -11.29 -12.32 8.04
CA ASP A 136 -12.57 -12.22 8.75
C ASP A 136 -12.52 -12.89 10.13
N ILE A 137 -12.60 -12.03 11.15
CA ILE A 137 -12.53 -12.36 12.57
C ILE A 137 -13.60 -13.41 12.92
N GLY A 138 -14.75 -13.39 12.23
CA GLY A 138 -15.85 -14.33 12.46
C GLY A 138 -15.57 -15.78 12.04
N THR A 139 -14.50 -16.04 11.27
CA THR A 139 -14.24 -17.36 10.66
C THR A 139 -12.93 -18.02 11.09
N ARG A 140 -12.12 -17.36 11.93
CA ARG A 140 -10.84 -17.92 12.38
C ARG A 140 -11.04 -19.08 13.36
N ASN A 141 -10.32 -20.18 13.13
CA ASN A 141 -10.03 -21.14 14.18
C ASN A 141 -8.87 -20.60 15.02
N ILE A 142 -9.18 -20.13 16.23
CA ILE A 142 -8.18 -19.79 17.25
C ILE A 142 -7.49 -21.11 17.66
N ILE A 143 -6.22 -21.29 17.27
CA ILE A 143 -5.41 -22.40 17.77
C ILE A 143 -4.75 -21.92 19.07
N GLY A 144 -5.08 -22.55 20.20
CA GLY A 144 -4.40 -22.30 21.48
C GLY A 144 -5.04 -21.23 22.39
N GLY A 145 -6.24 -20.72 22.08
CA GLY A 145 -6.98 -19.83 22.99
C GLY A 145 -6.43 -18.42 23.15
N VAL A 146 -5.29 -18.09 22.52
CA VAL A 146 -4.76 -16.73 22.45
C VAL A 146 -4.94 -16.25 21.02
N ALA A 147 -5.87 -15.31 20.83
CA ALA A 147 -5.87 -14.50 19.64
C ALA A 147 -4.56 -13.69 19.67
N ASP A 148 -3.58 -14.03 18.83
CA ASP A 148 -2.79 -12.95 18.26
C ASP A 148 -3.83 -12.07 17.58
N THR A 149 -4.10 -10.94 18.22
CA THR A 149 -5.25 -10.09 17.94
C THR A 149 -4.76 -9.03 16.96
N PRO A 150 -4.96 -9.20 15.63
CA PRO A 150 -5.19 -8.02 14.82
C PRO A 150 -6.43 -7.34 15.40
N GLY A 151 -6.31 -6.06 15.70
CA GLY A 151 -7.34 -5.27 16.38
C GLY A 151 -8.69 -5.45 15.70
N ALA A 152 -9.76 -5.49 16.50
CA ALA A 152 -11.10 -5.36 15.96
C ALA A 152 -11.16 -4.05 15.14
N GLY A 153 -11.25 -4.15 13.81
CA GLY A 153 -11.25 -3.00 12.90
C GLY A 153 -10.07 -2.89 11.93
N GLU A 154 -9.15 -3.86 11.87
CA GLU A 154 -8.07 -3.83 10.87
C GLU A 154 -8.56 -4.17 9.45
N GLU A 155 -8.13 -3.36 8.48
CA GLU A 155 -8.46 -3.50 7.05
C GLU A 155 -7.61 -4.58 6.36
N GLY A 156 -6.39 -4.82 6.85
CA GLY A 156 -5.42 -5.77 6.32
C GLY A 156 -4.15 -5.93 7.18
N TYR A 157 -3.28 -6.88 6.80
CA TYR A 157 -1.90 -7.03 7.31
C TYR A 157 -1.05 -7.96 6.40
N VAL A 158 0.22 -8.20 6.74
CA VAL A 158 1.09 -9.21 6.09
C VAL A 158 1.70 -10.16 7.13
N VAL A 159 1.56 -11.48 6.94
CA VAL A 159 2.20 -12.50 7.79
C VAL A 159 3.62 -12.80 7.31
N GLY A 160 4.56 -12.99 8.24
CA GLY A 160 5.88 -13.55 7.94
C GLY A 160 7.00 -12.52 7.79
N GLY A 161 7.01 -11.49 8.63
CA GLY A 161 8.25 -10.80 8.95
C GLY A 161 8.51 -10.85 10.45
N ALA A 162 9.78 -11.05 10.81
CA ALA A 162 10.20 -10.82 12.18
C ALA A 162 10.52 -9.32 12.33
N ASN A 163 9.99 -8.71 13.39
CA ASN A 163 10.58 -7.47 13.88
C ASN A 163 11.99 -7.81 14.31
N ASN A 164 12.99 -7.18 13.69
CA ASN A 164 14.34 -7.27 14.20
C ASN A 164 14.35 -6.61 15.59
N PRO A 165 14.57 -7.35 16.68
CA PRO A 165 14.45 -6.80 18.04
C PRO A 165 15.49 -5.72 18.33
N ALA A 166 16.58 -5.65 17.55
CA ALA A 166 17.61 -4.61 17.69
C ALA A 166 17.29 -3.32 16.95
N THR A 167 16.41 -3.34 15.93
CA THR A 167 16.13 -2.16 15.10
C THR A 167 14.65 -1.79 15.00
N GLY A 168 13.75 -2.63 15.51
CA GLY A 168 12.30 -2.49 15.33
C GLY A 168 11.85 -2.66 13.88
N LYS A 169 12.77 -2.91 12.93
CA LYS A 169 12.44 -3.01 11.51
C LYS A 169 11.82 -4.36 11.18
N PHE A 170 10.67 -4.30 10.52
CA PHE A 170 10.06 -5.46 9.88
C PHE A 170 10.98 -5.96 8.76
N THR A 171 11.41 -7.22 8.84
CA THR A 171 12.16 -7.84 7.76
C THR A 171 11.24 -8.84 7.06
N PRO A 172 10.65 -8.52 5.90
CA PRO A 172 9.83 -9.47 5.17
C PRO A 172 10.69 -10.66 4.75
N HIS A 173 10.19 -11.89 4.90
CA HIS A 173 10.82 -13.07 4.31
C HIS A 173 10.69 -13.02 2.77
N CYS A 174 11.59 -12.30 2.11
CA CYS A 174 11.66 -12.16 0.66
C CYS A 174 12.50 -13.27 0.03
N GLY A 175 11.93 -14.47 -0.10
CA GLY A 175 12.51 -15.50 -0.97
C GLY A 175 12.08 -15.29 -2.42
N LEU A 176 13.02 -15.43 -3.38
CA LEU A 176 12.80 -15.28 -4.84
C LEU A 176 11.73 -16.24 -5.42
N LEU A 177 11.34 -17.28 -4.67
CA LEU A 177 10.33 -18.29 -5.02
C LEU A 177 9.13 -18.31 -4.03
N SER A 178 8.95 -17.26 -3.22
CA SER A 178 8.07 -17.27 -2.02
C SER A 178 6.59 -16.97 -2.23
N GLY A 179 6.08 -16.98 -3.48
CA GLY A 179 4.72 -16.52 -3.83
C GLY A 179 3.55 -17.18 -3.07
N PHE A 180 3.78 -18.25 -2.31
CA PHE A 180 2.75 -18.96 -1.55
C PHE A 180 3.12 -19.40 -0.13
N LYS A 181 4.32 -19.06 0.39
CA LYS A 181 4.80 -19.67 1.64
C LYS A 181 5.03 -18.73 2.81
N ASN A 182 5.18 -17.42 2.62
CA ASN A 182 5.41 -16.42 3.70
C ASN A 182 5.19 -14.98 3.19
N GLY A 183 4.08 -14.70 2.51
CA GLY A 183 4.02 -13.50 1.68
C GLY A 183 2.71 -13.01 1.13
N GLU A 184 1.64 -13.41 1.76
CA GLU A 184 0.30 -13.15 1.30
C GLU A 184 -0.21 -11.79 1.80
N ILE A 185 -1.07 -11.14 1.01
CA ILE A 185 -1.72 -9.88 1.41
C ILE A 185 -3.00 -10.25 2.13
N HIS A 186 -3.12 -9.88 3.40
CA HIS A 186 -4.30 -10.16 4.18
C HIS A 186 -5.25 -8.97 4.15
N VAL A 187 -6.52 -9.20 3.84
CA VAL A 187 -7.55 -8.14 3.77
C VAL A 187 -8.90 -8.65 4.25
N ALA A 188 -9.72 -7.77 4.83
CA ALA A 188 -11.01 -8.15 5.43
C ALA A 188 -12.16 -8.08 4.42
N PHE A 189 -12.44 -9.18 3.69
CA PHE A 189 -13.41 -9.17 2.58
C PHE A 189 -14.81 -8.74 3.03
N ALA A 190 -15.28 -9.30 4.16
CA ALA A 190 -16.59 -9.00 4.70
C ALA A 190 -16.67 -7.56 5.22
N PHE A 191 -15.64 -7.09 5.93
CA PHE A 191 -15.57 -5.74 6.45
C PHE A 191 -15.65 -4.70 5.33
N MET A 192 -14.82 -4.84 4.30
CA MET A 192 -14.82 -3.93 3.15
C MET A 192 -16.20 -3.82 2.50
N GLN A 193 -16.88 -4.96 2.30
CA GLN A 193 -18.23 -4.96 1.74
C GLN A 193 -19.26 -4.32 2.70
N GLN A 194 -19.22 -4.66 3.99
CA GLN A 194 -20.16 -4.16 5.00
C GLN A 194 -20.04 -2.65 5.20
N HIS A 195 -18.82 -2.12 5.08
CA HIS A 195 -18.52 -0.69 5.16
C HIS A 195 -18.61 0.02 3.80
N GLY A 196 -19.17 -0.63 2.78
CA GLY A 196 -19.50 0.03 1.51
C GLY A 196 -18.28 0.44 0.67
N TYR A 197 -17.13 -0.22 0.85
CA TYR A 197 -15.91 0.17 0.14
C TYR A 197 -16.10 0.13 -1.38
N THR A 198 -15.59 1.16 -2.05
CA THR A 198 -15.46 1.16 -3.50
C THR A 198 -14.27 0.31 -3.95
N ALA A 199 -14.17 0.05 -5.25
CA ALA A 199 -13.00 -0.62 -5.81
C ALA A 199 -11.71 0.17 -5.53
N GLU A 200 -11.76 1.50 -5.57
CA GLU A 200 -10.64 2.39 -5.28
C GLU A 200 -10.22 2.32 -3.80
N ALA A 201 -11.18 2.25 -2.88
CA ALA A 201 -10.91 2.07 -1.45
C ALA A 201 -10.21 0.72 -1.18
N VAL A 202 -10.70 -0.35 -1.80
CA VAL A 202 -10.06 -1.67 -1.73
C VAL A 202 -8.68 -1.66 -2.38
N ALA A 203 -8.52 -0.96 -3.51
CA ALA A 203 -7.25 -0.83 -4.20
C ALA A 203 -6.19 -0.16 -3.33
N ARG A 204 -6.55 0.90 -2.60
CA ARG A 204 -5.66 1.55 -1.63
C ARG A 204 -5.17 0.55 -0.58
N VAL A 205 -6.06 -0.22 0.03
CA VAL A 205 -5.67 -1.24 1.02
C VAL A 205 -4.74 -2.28 0.39
N ILE A 206 -5.05 -2.78 -0.80
CA ILE A 206 -4.18 -3.72 -1.52
C ILE A 206 -2.78 -3.11 -1.74
N ILE A 207 -2.68 -1.83 -2.12
CA ILE A 207 -1.38 -1.16 -2.32
C ILE A 207 -0.64 -0.98 -0.99
N HIS A 208 -1.34 -0.61 0.08
CA HIS A 208 -0.78 -0.51 1.43
C HIS A 208 -0.13 -1.83 1.85
N GLU A 209 -0.87 -2.93 1.82
CA GLU A 209 -0.35 -4.25 2.19
C GLU A 209 0.76 -4.74 1.24
N ALA A 210 0.59 -4.49 -0.06
CA ALA A 210 1.61 -4.80 -1.05
C ALA A 210 2.92 -4.03 -0.80
N SER A 211 2.86 -2.84 -0.21
CA SER A 211 4.05 -2.07 0.13
C SER A 211 4.84 -2.73 1.26
N HIS A 212 4.18 -3.20 2.33
CA HIS A 212 4.82 -4.03 3.35
C HIS A 212 5.49 -5.25 2.72
N LYS A 213 4.76 -5.94 1.84
CA LYS A 213 5.22 -7.22 1.30
C LYS A 213 6.39 -7.09 0.31
N TYR A 214 6.26 -6.20 -0.68
CA TYR A 214 7.17 -6.12 -1.83
C TYR A 214 8.20 -5.00 -1.73
N TRP A 215 8.06 -4.11 -0.75
CA TRP A 215 9.01 -3.04 -0.49
C TRP A 215 9.57 -3.05 0.94
N GLY A 216 8.88 -3.68 1.89
CA GLY A 216 9.39 -3.86 3.25
C GLY A 216 9.29 -2.61 4.12
N VAL A 217 8.27 -1.79 3.88
CA VAL A 217 7.96 -0.60 4.71
C VAL A 217 7.17 -0.99 5.96
N ALA A 218 7.06 -0.06 6.90
CA ALA A 218 6.36 -0.22 8.18
C ALA A 218 5.10 0.65 8.27
N ASP A 219 4.37 0.54 9.38
CA ASP A 219 3.25 1.41 9.75
C ASP A 219 3.71 2.40 10.82
N TYR A 220 4.09 3.60 10.40
CA TYR A 220 4.39 4.68 11.34
C TYR A 220 3.12 5.45 11.71
N TYR A 221 2.35 5.87 10.69
CA TYR A 221 1.06 6.53 10.85
C TYR A 221 0.18 6.24 9.63
N TYR A 222 -1.11 6.09 9.88
CA TYR A 222 -2.12 6.06 8.82
C TYR A 222 -2.48 7.49 8.39
N ALA A 223 -2.84 7.69 7.13
CA ALA A 223 -3.07 9.02 6.59
C ALA A 223 -4.31 9.71 7.18
N HIS A 224 -5.30 8.94 7.66
CA HIS A 224 -6.44 9.48 8.41
C HIS A 224 -6.01 10.04 9.79
N GLN A 225 -4.86 9.61 10.33
CA GLN A 225 -4.26 10.16 11.55
C GLN A 225 -3.50 11.46 11.21
N THR A 226 -4.23 12.44 10.69
CA THR A 226 -3.68 13.60 9.96
C THR A 226 -2.58 14.33 10.73
N ALA A 227 -2.69 14.47 12.05
CA ALA A 227 -1.69 15.15 12.87
C ALA A 227 -0.35 14.41 12.87
N GLY A 228 -0.34 13.10 13.18
CA GLY A 228 0.88 12.29 13.22
C GLY A 228 1.45 12.04 11.83
N TYR A 229 0.59 11.72 10.86
CA TYR A 229 1.00 11.47 9.48
C TYR A 229 1.72 12.68 8.84
N ARG A 230 1.19 13.89 9.06
CA ARG A 230 1.81 15.13 8.56
C ARG A 230 3.08 15.54 9.32
N GLN A 231 3.43 14.86 10.40
CA GLN A 231 4.66 15.09 11.15
C GLN A 231 5.77 14.11 10.80
N LEU A 232 5.47 13.01 10.09
CA LEU A 232 6.47 12.06 9.60
C LEU A 232 7.66 12.78 8.94
N ASN A 233 8.88 12.50 9.38
CA ASN A 233 10.03 13.01 8.65
C ASN A 233 10.22 12.20 7.35
N CYS A 234 11.10 12.65 6.45
CA CYS A 234 11.26 11.97 5.16
C CYS A 234 11.74 10.51 5.28
N VAL A 235 12.53 10.16 6.30
CA VAL A 235 12.97 8.78 6.53
C VAL A 235 11.76 7.90 6.81
N GLU A 236 10.94 8.31 7.77
CA GLU A 236 9.75 7.57 8.21
C GLU A 236 8.72 7.53 7.07
N ALA A 237 8.49 8.64 6.39
CA ALA A 237 7.51 8.72 5.30
C ALA A 237 7.89 7.85 4.08
N VAL A 238 9.17 7.73 3.75
CA VAL A 238 9.66 6.80 2.70
C VAL A 238 9.67 5.35 3.17
N ASP A 239 9.47 5.12 4.47
CA ASP A 239 9.40 3.82 5.13
C ASP A 239 7.98 3.53 5.66
N ASN A 240 6.96 4.29 5.22
CA ASN A 240 5.57 4.18 5.68
C ASN A 240 4.64 3.64 4.57
N ALA A 241 3.88 2.58 4.85
CA ALA A 241 3.00 1.95 3.86
C ALA A 241 1.93 2.89 3.31
N ASP A 242 1.26 3.63 4.19
CA ASP A 242 0.20 4.56 3.80
C ASP A 242 0.72 5.74 2.97
N SER A 243 2.01 6.09 3.07
CA SER A 243 2.66 7.05 2.18
C SER A 243 2.73 6.56 0.74
N PHE A 244 2.97 5.26 0.51
CA PHE A 244 2.92 4.69 -0.83
C PHE A 244 1.49 4.60 -1.36
N ALA A 245 0.56 4.11 -0.55
CA ALA A 245 -0.83 3.91 -0.96
C ALA A 245 -1.49 5.24 -1.39
N TRP A 246 -1.44 6.26 -0.52
CA TRP A 246 -2.09 7.54 -0.82
C TRP A 246 -1.34 8.38 -1.85
N ALA A 247 -0.01 8.30 -1.93
CA ALA A 247 0.71 8.94 -3.02
C ALA A 247 0.37 8.31 -4.37
N ALA A 248 0.22 6.99 -4.44
CA ALA A 248 -0.16 6.31 -5.69
C ALA A 248 -1.56 6.73 -6.15
N VAL A 249 -2.53 6.76 -5.22
CA VAL A 249 -3.89 7.27 -5.50
C VAL A 249 -3.85 8.72 -5.97
N SER A 250 -3.09 9.58 -5.30
CA SER A 250 -2.95 11.00 -5.67
C SER A 250 -2.33 11.19 -7.06
N LEU A 251 -1.29 10.42 -7.38
CA LEU A 251 -0.64 10.48 -8.69
C LEU A 251 -1.57 9.99 -9.80
N ASP A 252 -2.35 8.94 -9.54
CA ASP A 252 -3.35 8.43 -10.48
C ASP A 252 -4.47 9.45 -10.76
N GLN A 253 -4.88 10.21 -9.74
CA GLN A 253 -5.89 11.27 -9.86
C GLN A 253 -5.32 12.60 -10.38
N GLY A 254 -3.98 12.74 -10.45
CA GLY A 254 -3.32 13.99 -10.82
C GLY A 254 -3.52 15.13 -9.83
N ALA A 255 -3.94 14.83 -8.59
CA ALA A 255 -4.23 15.81 -7.54
C ALA A 255 -3.87 15.25 -6.17
N LEU A 256 -3.55 16.13 -5.21
CA LEU A 256 -3.28 15.71 -3.84
C LEU A 256 -4.56 15.20 -3.18
N VAL A 257 -4.56 13.92 -2.80
CA VAL A 257 -5.63 13.29 -2.03
C VAL A 257 -5.18 13.13 -0.60
N HIS A 258 -5.90 13.77 0.30
CA HIS A 258 -5.67 13.61 1.74
C HIS A 258 -6.24 12.28 2.21
N GLY A 259 -5.53 11.64 3.13
CA GLY A 259 -6.05 10.46 3.79
C GLY A 259 -7.33 10.80 4.51
N THR A 260 -8.45 10.28 4.02
CA THR A 260 -9.70 10.26 4.74
C THR A 260 -9.83 8.93 5.45
N ASP A 261 -10.66 8.88 6.50
CA ASP A 261 -11.07 7.59 7.03
C ASP A 261 -11.76 6.79 5.91
N SER A 262 -11.68 5.47 5.92
CA SER A 262 -12.15 4.64 4.81
C SER A 262 -13.68 4.73 4.58
N ASN A 263 -14.41 5.27 5.56
CA ASN A 263 -15.83 5.63 5.46
C ASN A 263 -16.11 6.94 4.66
N ASP A 264 -15.10 7.76 4.35
CA ASP A 264 -15.29 9.11 3.78
C ASP A 264 -15.03 9.21 2.27
N LEU A 265 -14.52 8.15 1.63
CA LEU A 265 -14.34 8.11 0.16
C LEU A 265 -15.67 8.21 -0.61
N HIS A 266 -16.80 8.09 0.08
CA HIS A 266 -18.14 8.32 -0.45
C HIS A 266 -18.40 9.77 -0.92
N HIS A 267 -17.66 10.76 -0.42
CA HIS A 267 -17.97 12.18 -0.67
C HIS A 267 -17.09 12.86 -1.72
N GLN A 268 -15.91 12.33 -2.06
CA GLN A 268 -14.97 13.05 -2.95
C GLN A 268 -15.15 12.75 -4.44
N ALA A 269 -15.78 11.61 -4.80
CA ALA A 269 -16.07 11.29 -6.21
C ALA A 269 -17.19 12.17 -6.83
N ALA A 270 -17.87 12.99 -6.02
CA ALA A 270 -18.96 13.85 -6.46
C ALA A 270 -18.55 15.32 -6.70
N LEU A 271 -17.26 15.68 -6.56
CA LEU A 271 -16.82 17.09 -6.53
C LEU A 271 -15.70 17.43 -7.54
N VAL A 272 -15.56 16.66 -8.62
CA VAL A 272 -14.77 17.10 -9.78
C VAL A 272 -15.73 17.51 -10.90
N PRO A 273 -15.80 18.82 -11.26
CA PRO A 273 -16.50 19.29 -12.46
C PRO A 273 -15.88 18.77 -13.75
#